data_AF-A0A250G2X8-F1
#
_entry.id   AF-A0A250G2X8-F1
#
_cell.length_a   1.000
_cell.length_b   1.000
_cell.length_c   1.000
_cell.angle_alpha   90.00
_cell.angle_beta   90.00
_cell.angle_gamma   90.00
#
_symmetry.space_group_name_H-M   'P 1'
#
loop_
_entity.id
_entity.type
_entity.pdbx_description
1 polymer ?
#
loop_
_entity_poly.entity_id
_entity_poly.type
_entity_poly.pdbx_seq_one_letter_code
_entity_poly.pdbx_strand_id
1 'polypeptide(L)' 'MVITQDLRAEKGKIYTHITGKLKIVSERVYCASCQGVIQQFNEMFPNVKLILVDGVK' A
#
# COMPACT_ATOMS: atom_id res chain seq x y z
N MET A 1 5.30 -10.68 -13.68
CA MET A 1 4.44 -10.93 -12.51
C MET A 1 3.57 -9.70 -12.30
N VAL A 2 2.33 -9.75 -12.77
CA VAL A 2 1.39 -8.61 -12.72
C VAL A 2 0.28 -9.02 -11.76
N ILE A 3 0.35 -8.54 -10.52
CA ILE A 3 -0.67 -8.76 -9.49
C ILE A 3 -1.60 -7.53 -9.50
N THR A 4 -2.32 -7.25 -10.59
CA THR A 4 -3.24 -6.09 -10.62
C THR A 4 -4.48 -6.24 -11.51
N GLN A 5 -4.64 -7.30 -12.29
CA GLN A 5 -5.76 -7.37 -13.24
C GLN A 5 -7.14 -7.65 -12.59
N ASP A 6 -7.17 -8.21 -11.38
CA ASP A 6 -8.44 -8.59 -10.74
C ASP A 6 -9.10 -7.48 -9.89
N LEU A 7 -8.36 -6.45 -9.46
CA LEU A 7 -8.88 -5.44 -8.53
C LEU A 7 -9.30 -4.10 -9.16
N ARG A 8 -9.08 -3.93 -10.48
CA ARG A 8 -9.51 -2.75 -11.28
C ARG A 8 -9.26 -1.38 -10.62
N ALA A 9 -8.25 -1.28 -9.75
CA ALA A 9 -7.88 0.00 -9.15
C ALA A 9 -7.26 0.88 -10.25
N GLU A 10 -7.91 2.01 -10.54
CA GLU A 10 -7.50 2.95 -11.58
C GLU A 10 -6.63 4.06 -10.96
N LYS A 11 -5.55 4.40 -11.65
CA LYS A 11 -4.65 5.47 -11.23
C LYS A 11 -5.43 6.79 -11.09
N GLY A 12 -5.25 7.48 -9.97
CA GLY A 12 -5.89 8.77 -9.69
C GLY A 12 -7.31 8.69 -9.13
N LYS A 13 -7.87 7.48 -8.95
CA LYS A 13 -9.13 7.32 -8.21
C LYS A 13 -8.87 7.13 -6.72
N ILE A 14 -9.75 7.72 -5.91
CA ILE A 14 -9.75 7.59 -4.46
C ILE A 14 -10.90 6.66 -4.07
N TYR A 15 -10.58 5.60 -3.35
CA TYR A 15 -11.49 4.53 -2.95
C TYR A 15 -11.84 4.67 -1.47
N THR A 16 -12.71 5.62 -1.14
CA THR A 16 -13.15 5.87 0.25
C THR A 16 -14.05 4.75 0.81
N HIS A 17 -14.74 4.00 -0.04
CA HIS A 17 -15.61 2.90 0.42
C HIS A 17 -14.82 1.64 0.82
N ILE A 18 -13.55 1.53 0.40
CA ILE A 18 -12.69 0.39 0.73
C ILE A 18 -12.08 0.65 2.11
N THR A 19 -12.35 -0.26 3.03
CA THR A 19 -11.86 -0.18 4.41
C THR A 19 -11.20 -1.49 4.77
N GLY A 20 -10.19 -1.43 5.65
CA GLY A 20 -9.46 -2.64 6.03
C GLY A 20 -8.18 -2.33 6.78
N LYS A 21 -7.43 -3.37 7.11
CA LYS A 21 -6.09 -3.27 7.69
C LYS A 21 -5.15 -4.10 6.84
N LEU A 22 -4.05 -3.50 6.38
CA LEU A 22 -3.01 -4.16 5.61
C LEU A 22 -1.69 -4.01 6.37
N LYS A 23 -1.07 -5.12 6.75
CA LYS A 23 0.23 -5.13 7.43
C LYS A 23 1.29 -5.64 6.47
N ILE A 24 2.27 -4.80 6.14
CA ILE A 24 3.41 -5.16 5.30
C ILE A 24 4.64 -5.28 6.19
N VAL A 25 5.20 -6.49 6.25
CA VAL A 25 6.39 -6.81 7.04
C VAL A 25 7.54 -7.10 6.11
N SER A 26 8.68 -6.45 6.33
CA SER A 26 9.90 -6.62 5.56
C SER A 26 11.09 -6.80 6.48
N GLU A 27 11.94 -7.78 6.18
CA GLU A 27 13.23 -7.98 6.86
C GLU A 27 14.23 -6.87 6.52
N ARG A 28 13.99 -6.13 5.43
CA ARG A 28 14.81 -5.02 4.95
C ARG A 28 14.09 -3.69 5.12
N VAL A 29 14.86 -2.64 5.38
CA VAL A 29 14.36 -1.25 5.43
C VAL A 29 13.73 -0.88 4.08
N TYR A 30 12.56 -0.26 4.12
CA TYR A 30 11.92 0.19 2.89
C TYR A 30 12.75 1.27 2.20
N CYS A 31 12.96 1.09 0.91
CA CYS A 31 13.68 2.04 0.08
C CYS A 31 12.88 3.34 -0.12
N ALA A 32 13.54 4.44 -0.49
CA ALA A 32 12.85 5.72 -0.75
C ALA A 32 11.79 5.61 -1.86
N SER A 33 12.04 4.82 -2.90
CA SER A 33 11.03 4.55 -3.94
C SER A 33 9.85 3.72 -3.42
N CYS A 34 10.10 2.82 -2.47
CA CYS A 34 9.09 2.03 -1.78
C CYS A 34 8.15 2.94 -0.97
N GLN A 35 8.70 3.94 -0.27
CA GLN A 35 7.93 4.94 0.48
C GLN A 35 6.99 5.73 -0.44
N GLY A 36 7.44 6.12 -1.63
CA GLY A 36 6.60 6.83 -2.61
C GLY A 36 5.39 6.02 -3.07
N VAL A 37 5.56 4.72 -3.30
CA VAL A 37 4.44 3.83 -3.67
C VAL A 37 3.46 3.65 -2.52
N ILE A 38 3.97 3.52 -1.28
CA ILE A 38 3.14 3.41 -0.08
C ILE A 38 2.33 4.69 0.16
N GLN A 39 2.94 5.86 -0.06
CA GLN A 39 2.24 7.13 0.05
C GLN A 39 1.09 7.22 -0.96
N GLN A 40 1.33 6.88 -2.23
CA GLN A 40 0.29 6.84 -3.26
C GLN A 40 -0.84 5.87 -2.90
N PHE A 41 -0.52 4.73 -2.28
CA PHE A 41 -1.53 3.79 -1.78
C PHE A 41 -2.41 4.41 -0.68
N ASN A 42 -1.81 5.07 0.31
CA ASN A 42 -2.57 5.73 1.39
C ASN A 42 -3.46 6.87 0.86
N GLU A 43 -3.02 7.59 -0.16
CA GLU A 43 -3.83 8.63 -0.83
C GLU A 43 -5.01 8.02 -1.59
N MET A 44 -4.78 6.90 -2.28
CA MET A 44 -5.83 6.20 -3.03
C MET A 44 -6.81 5.43 -2.14
N PHE A 45 -6.38 4.95 -0.97
CA PHE A 45 -7.19 4.12 -0.06
C PHE A 45 -7.17 4.71 1.36
N PRO A 46 -7.79 5.89 1.58
CA PRO A 46 -7.64 6.64 2.83
C PRO A 46 -8.21 5.93 4.06
N ASN A 47 -9.14 4.98 3.86
CA ASN A 47 -9.78 4.23 4.94
C ASN A 47 -9.16 2.84 5.16
N VAL A 48 -8.07 2.51 4.46
CA VAL A 48 -7.28 1.31 4.70
C VAL A 48 -6.13 1.67 5.66
N LYS A 49 -6.10 1.02 6.83
CA LYS A 49 -4.99 1.21 7.77
C LYS A 49 -3.79 0.38 7.34
N LEU A 50 -2.76 1.05 6.83
CA LEU A 50 -1.49 0.44 6.47
C LEU A 50 -0.55 0.40 7.68
N ILE A 51 -0.06 -0.78 8.04
CA ILE A 51 0.93 -0.99 9.09
C ILE A 51 2.21 -1.48 8.42
N LEU A 52 3.22 -0.63 8.38
CA LEU A 52 4.54 -0.98 7.87
C LEU A 52 5.42 -1.42 9.04
N VAL A 53 6.05 -2.58 8.90
CA VAL A 53 7.08 -3.05 9.83
C VAL A 53 8.30 -3.42 8.99
N ASP A 54 9.40 -2.72 9.20
CA ASP A 54 10.67 -2.95 8.52
C ASP A 54 11.82 -3.18 9.49
N GLY A 55 12.89 -3.80 8.98
CA GLY A 55 14.07 -4.13 9.78
C GLY A 55 13.82 -5.24 10.81
N VAL A 56 12.84 -6.11 10.54
CA VAL A 56 12.57 -7.27 11.39
C VAL A 56 13.72 -8.26 11.21
N LYS A 57 14.36 -8.62 12.32
CA LYS A 57 15.55 -9.48 12.37
C LYS A 57 15.27 -10.69 13.25
#